data_AF-A0A3Q0DPL5-F1
#
_entry.id   AF-A0A3Q0DPL5-F1
#
_cell.length_a   1.000
_cell.length_b   1.000
_cell.length_c   1.000
_cell.angle_alpha   90.00
_cell.angle_beta   90.00
_cell.angle_gamma   90.00
#
_symmetry.space_group_name_H-M   'P 1'
#
loop_
_entity.id
_entity.type
_entity.pdbx_description
1 polymer ?
#
loop_
_entity_poly.entity_id
_entity_poly.type
_entity_poly.pdbx_seq_one_letter_code
_entity_poly.pdbx_strand_id
1 'polypeptide(L)'
;MMDDQQALNSIMQDLAVLHKASRPALSLQETRKAKSSSPKKQNDIRVKFEHRGEKRILQFPRPVKLEDLRSKAKIAFGQSMDLHYTNNE
;
A
#
# COMPACT_ATOMS: atom_id res chain seq x y z
N MET A 1 -24.04 -22.03 19.97
CA MET A 1 -23.59 -22.81 18.80
C MET A 1 -24.46 -22.60 17.57
N MET A 2 -25.79 -22.45 17.68
CA MET A 2 -26.65 -22.14 16.51
C MET A 2 -26.67 -20.63 16.18
N ASP A 3 -26.44 -19.77 17.16
CA ASP A 3 -26.45 -18.30 17.00
C ASP A 3 -25.19 -17.76 16.32
N ASP A 4 -24.03 -18.37 16.57
CA ASP A 4 -22.75 -17.94 15.99
C ASP A 4 -22.73 -18.14 14.46
N GLN A 5 -23.32 -19.26 14.00
CA GLN A 5 -23.44 -19.55 12.57
C GLN A 5 -24.45 -18.62 11.88
N GLN A 6 -25.50 -18.21 12.58
CA GLN A 6 -26.46 -17.22 12.08
C GLN A 6 -25.82 -15.83 11.99
N ALA A 7 -25.03 -15.43 13.00
CA ALA A 7 -24.29 -14.17 12.99
C ALA A 7 -23.31 -14.09 11.81
N LEU A 8 -22.55 -15.16 11.55
CA LEU A 8 -21.65 -15.27 10.39
C LEU A 8 -22.40 -15.13 9.05
N ASN A 9 -23.55 -15.79 8.93
CA ASN A 9 -24.36 -15.69 7.72
C ASN A 9 -24.94 -14.28 7.52
N SER A 10 -25.35 -13.61 8.59
CA SER A 10 -25.82 -12.21 8.53
C SER A 10 -24.71 -11.28 8.04
N ILE A 11 -23.49 -11.41 8.57
CA ILE A 11 -22.34 -10.60 8.17
C ILE A 11 -21.98 -10.82 6.69
N MET A 12 -21.98 -12.07 6.23
CA MET A 12 -21.70 -12.40 4.83
C MET A 12 -22.72 -11.77 3.87
N GLN A 13 -24.00 -11.74 4.25
CA GLN A 13 -25.06 -11.11 3.46
C GLN A 13 -24.88 -9.59 3.38
N ASP A 14 -24.58 -8.93 4.50
CA ASP A 14 -24.39 -7.48 4.54
C ASP A 14 -23.20 -7.05 3.65
N LEU A 15 -22.09 -7.79 3.70
CA LEU A 15 -20.94 -7.56 2.82
C LEU A 15 -21.30 -7.73 1.34
N ALA A 16 -22.09 -8.76 1.00
CA ALA A 16 -22.53 -8.99 -0.35
C ALA A 16 -23.40 -7.83 -0.86
N VAL A 17 -24.31 -7.31 -0.04
CA VAL A 17 -25.20 -6.16 -0.34
C VAL A 17 -24.41 -4.89 -0.59
N LEU A 18 -23.44 -4.57 0.28
CA LEU A 18 -22.55 -3.41 0.11
C LEU A 18 -21.81 -3.46 -1.23
N HIS A 19 -21.35 -4.64 -1.65
CA HIS A 19 -20.69 -4.84 -2.93
C HIS A 19 -21.61 -4.62 -4.15
N LYS A 20 -22.93 -4.86 -4.03
CA LYS A 20 -23.91 -4.59 -5.10
C LYS A 20 -24.24 -3.11 -5.18
N ALA A 21 -24.46 -2.48 -4.02
CA ALA A 21 -24.79 -1.06 -3.90
C ALA A 21 -23.63 -0.16 -4.35
N SER A 22 -22.39 -0.63 -4.22
CA SER A 22 -21.18 0.08 -4.61
C SER A 22 -20.75 -0.13 -6.08
N ARG A 23 -21.55 -0.77 -6.94
CA ARG A 23 -21.21 -0.88 -8.37
C ARG A 23 -21.55 0.43 -9.09
N PRO A 24 -20.57 1.21 -9.60
CA PRO A 24 -20.87 2.13 -10.68
C PRO A 24 -21.30 1.30 -11.89
N ALA A 25 -22.49 1.58 -12.42
CA ALA A 25 -22.98 0.99 -13.65
C ALA A 25 -22.10 1.46 -14.82
N LEU A 26 -21.04 0.71 -15.13
CA LEU A 26 -20.31 0.84 -16.38
C LEU A 26 -20.36 -0.50 -17.12
N SER A 27 -21.53 -0.74 -17.72
CA SER A 27 -21.58 -1.41 -19.01
C SER A 27 -21.04 -0.40 -20.03
N LEU A 28 -19.81 -0.58 -20.50
CA LEU A 28 -19.36 0.08 -21.71
C LEU A 28 -18.26 -0.72 -22.39
N GLN A 29 -18.69 -1.44 -23.42
CA GLN A 29 -18.03 -1.58 -24.72
C GLN A 29 -16.50 -1.70 -24.69
N GLU A 30 -16.07 -2.93 -24.99
CA GLU A 30 -15.10 -3.24 -26.04
C GLU A 30 -14.79 -2.06 -26.98
N THR A 31 -13.86 -1.19 -26.58
CA THR A 31 -13.13 -0.34 -27.50
C THR A 31 -11.71 -0.19 -27.02
N ARG A 32 -10.80 -0.65 -27.88
CA ARG A 32 -9.37 -0.38 -27.87
C ARG A 32 -9.14 1.09 -27.52
N LYS A 33 -8.69 1.38 -26.29
CA LYS A 33 -8.13 2.69 -25.95
C LYS A 33 -6.75 2.50 -25.35
N ALA A 34 -5.86 3.28 -25.92
CA ALA A 34 -4.42 3.17 -25.90
C ALA A 34 -3.87 2.67 -24.57
N LYS A 35 -2.82 1.83 -24.67
CA LYS A 35 -1.76 1.80 -23.67
C LYS A 35 -1.34 3.26 -23.48
N SER A 36 -1.93 3.95 -22.51
CA SER A 36 -1.26 5.10 -21.92
C SER A 36 0.08 4.53 -21.52
N SER A 37 1.16 5.06 -22.10
CA SER A 37 2.49 4.67 -21.68
C SER A 37 2.56 5.04 -20.21
N SER A 38 2.27 4.06 -19.34
CA SER A 38 2.39 4.21 -17.90
C SER A 38 3.71 4.92 -17.67
N PRO A 39 3.74 6.02 -16.89
CA PRO A 39 5.00 6.65 -16.52
C PRO A 39 5.90 5.51 -16.10
N LYS A 40 7.04 5.33 -16.78
CA LYS A 40 7.98 4.23 -16.50
C LYS A 40 8.18 4.28 -15.00
N LYS A 41 7.52 3.40 -14.22
CA LYS A 41 7.72 3.28 -12.78
C LYS A 41 9.12 2.71 -12.68
N GLN A 42 10.10 3.61 -12.74
CA GLN A 42 11.50 3.27 -12.66
C GLN A 42 11.64 2.51 -11.37
N ASN A 43 12.06 1.23 -11.44
CA ASN A 43 12.17 0.30 -10.31
C ASN A 43 12.41 1.01 -8.97
N ASP A 44 11.31 1.27 -8.24
CA ASP A 44 11.35 2.03 -6.99
C ASP A 44 12.30 1.33 -6.02
N ILE A 45 13.15 2.10 -5.36
CA ILE A 45 14.07 1.58 -4.36
C ILE A 45 13.26 1.21 -3.11
N ARG A 46 13.42 -0.03 -2.63
CA ARG A 46 12.89 -0.46 -1.35
C ARG A 46 13.95 -0.28 -0.28
N VAL A 47 13.74 0.65 0.64
CA VAL A 47 14.64 0.88 1.78
C VAL A 47 14.05 0.22 3.02
N LYS A 48 14.85 -0.63 3.68
CA LYS A 48 14.52 -1.23 4.97
C LYS A 48 15.11 -0.36 6.07
N PHE A 49 14.27 0.30 6.83
CA PHE A 49 14.64 0.99 8.06
C PHE A 49 14.53 0.03 9.24
N GLU A 50 15.45 0.16 10.18
CA GLU A 50 15.45 -0.58 11.43
C GLU A 50 15.73 0.40 12.58
N HIS A 51 14.87 0.40 13.59
CA HIS A 51 15.04 1.23 14.78
C HIS A 51 14.55 0.47 16.01
N ARG A 52 15.45 0.24 16.99
CA ARG A 52 15.13 -0.46 18.24
C ARG A 52 14.40 -1.80 18.05
N GLY A 53 14.80 -2.56 17.02
CA GLY A 53 14.19 -3.84 16.65
C GLY A 53 12.94 -3.74 15.76
N GLU A 54 12.35 -2.56 15.58
CA GLU A 54 11.24 -2.35 14.66
C GLU A 54 11.75 -2.15 13.23
N LYS A 55 11.19 -2.91 12.27
CA LYS A 55 11.59 -2.88 10.86
C LYS A 55 10.46 -2.36 9.98
N ARG A 56 10.76 -1.40 9.09
CA ARG A 56 9.82 -0.87 8.08
C ARG A 56 10.45 -0.81 6.70
N ILE A 57 9.76 -1.35 5.69
CA ILE A 57 10.20 -1.29 4.30
C ILE A 57 9.37 -0.24 3.56
N LEU A 58 10.02 0.81 3.07
CA LEU A 58 9.38 1.90 2.33
C LEU A 58 9.91 1.96 0.88
N GLN A 59 9.03 2.27 -0.05
CA GLN A 59 9.37 2.46 -1.47
C GLN A 59 9.67 3.94 -1.77
N PHE A 60 10.73 4.17 -2.53
CA PHE A 60 11.17 5.50 -2.97
C PHE A 60 11.33 5.51 -4.49
N PRO A 61 10.67 6.46 -5.18
CA PRO A 61 10.92 6.66 -6.60
C PRO A 61 12.36 7.13 -6.82
N ARG A 62 12.91 6.82 -8.00
CA ARG A 62 14.20 7.34 -8.42
C ARG A 62 14.03 8.71 -9.10
N PRO A 63 14.99 9.64 -8.96
CA PRO A 63 16.16 9.59 -8.07
C PRO A 63 15.77 9.80 -6.59
N VAL A 64 16.40 9.03 -5.69
CA VAL A 64 16.14 9.13 -4.24
C VAL A 64 16.87 10.33 -3.67
N LYS A 65 16.16 11.22 -2.96
CA LYS A 65 16.77 12.33 -2.22
C LYS A 65 16.96 11.94 -0.75
N LEU A 66 18.03 12.44 -0.14
CA LEU A 66 18.32 12.20 1.28
C LEU A 66 17.25 12.80 2.20
N GLU A 67 16.71 13.96 1.84
CA GLU A 67 15.63 14.62 2.57
C GLU A 67 14.35 13.77 2.61
N ASP A 68 14.03 13.09 1.50
CA ASP A 68 12.86 12.20 1.42
C ASP A 68 13.03 11.00 2.36
N LEU A 69 14.24 10.43 2.45
CA LEU A 69 14.56 9.35 3.38
C LEU A 69 14.35 9.80 4.83
N ARG A 70 14.90 10.95 5.21
CA ARG A 70 14.76 11.52 6.56
C ARG A 70 13.31 11.82 6.90
N SER A 71 12.59 12.45 5.97
CA SER A 71 11.18 12.83 6.17
C SER A 71 10.30 11.60 6.34
N LYS A 72 10.46 10.58 5.48
CA LYS A 72 9.69 9.33 5.62
C LYS A 72 10.07 8.53 6.86
N ALA A 73 11.35 8.50 7.25
CA ALA A 73 11.76 7.88 8.50
C ALA A 73 11.14 8.59 9.70
N LYS A 74 11.14 9.94 9.71
CA LYS A 74 10.48 10.73 10.76
C LYS A 74 8.98 10.45 10.86
N ILE A 75 8.28 10.38 9.73
CA ILE A 75 6.85 10.04 9.70
C ILE A 75 6.63 8.60 10.20
N ALA A 76 7.49 7.66 9.79
CA ALA A 76 7.33 6.25 10.10
C ALA A 76 7.61 5.91 11.58
N PHE A 77 8.56 6.59 12.22
CA PHE A 77 8.96 6.33 13.61
C PHE A 77 8.57 7.45 14.60
N GLY A 78 7.96 8.54 14.12
CA GLY A 78 7.44 9.64 14.96
C GLY A 78 8.49 10.63 15.47
N GLN A 79 9.77 10.49 15.10
CA GLN A 79 10.88 11.31 15.60
C GLN A 79 11.99 11.46 14.56
N SER A 80 12.72 12.58 14.63
CA SER A 80 13.88 12.83 13.76
C SER A 80 14.99 11.83 14.08
N MET A 81 15.59 11.24 13.04
CA MET A 81 16.59 10.18 13.17
C MET A 81 17.76 10.39 12.23
N ASP A 82 18.93 9.96 12.68
CA ASP A 82 20.09 9.79 11.83
C ASP A 82 19.98 8.49 11.03
N LEU A 83 20.50 8.53 9.80
CA LEU A 83 20.45 7.43 8.85
C LEU A 83 21.81 6.76 8.77
N HIS A 84 21.88 5.51 9.19
CA HIS A 84 23.08 4.68 9.11
C HIS A 84 22.83 3.54 8.12
N TYR A 85 23.60 3.51 7.03
CA TYR A 85 23.54 2.42 6.07
C TYR A 85 24.34 1.22 6.58
N THR A 86 23.75 0.04 6.52
CA THR A 86 24.42 -1.22 6.84
C THR A 86 24.26 -2.18 5.66
N ASN A 87 25.37 -2.74 5.17
CA ASN A 87 25.35 -3.86 4.24
C ASN A 87 25.75 -5.11 5.02
N ASN A 88 24.80 -6.02 5.25
CA ASN A 88 25.07 -7.31 5.89
C ASN A 88 25.40 -8.34 4.80
N GLU A 89 26.45 -8.06 4.02
CA GLU A 89 26.98 -9.01 3.04
C GLU A 89 27.50 -10.29 3.72
#